data_AF-S3ZDZ2-F1
#
_entry.id   AF-S3ZDZ2-F1
#
_cell.length_a   1.000
_cell.length_b   1.000
_cell.length_c   1.000
_cell.angle_alpha   90.00
_cell.angle_beta   90.00
_cell.angle_gamma   90.00
#
_symmetry.space_group_name_H-M   'P 1'
#
loop_
_entity.id
_entity.type
_entity.pdbx_description
1 polymer ?
#
loop_
_entity_poly.entity_id
_entity_poly.type
_entity_poly.pdbx_seq_one_letter_code
_entity_poly.pdbx_strand_id
1 'polypeptide(L)'
;MSRLTPDDAADRLGIADENVELFIRVVDALRAPEARDAELARLRTELDAVNEALQTAGIDYPGGARGVRDLAALLDDARKG
;
A
#
# COMPACT_ATOMS: atom_id res chain seq x y z
N MET A 1 -20.92 -7.16 -17.31
CA MET A 1 -20.36 -7.12 -15.95
C MET A 1 -20.51 -5.69 -15.45
N SER A 2 -21.32 -5.45 -14.40
CA SER A 2 -21.41 -4.11 -13.79
C SER A 2 -20.03 -3.70 -13.29
N ARG A 3 -19.61 -2.46 -13.58
CA ARG A 3 -18.39 -1.90 -13.00
C ARG A 3 -18.57 -1.86 -11.48
N LEU A 4 -17.63 -2.46 -10.75
CA LEU A 4 -17.55 -2.36 -9.30
C LEU A 4 -17.38 -0.88 -8.94
N THR A 5 -18.26 -0.34 -8.09
CA THR A 5 -18.13 1.02 -7.60
C THR A 5 -17.10 1.09 -6.47
N PRO A 6 -16.50 2.26 -6.19
CA PRO A 6 -15.63 2.43 -5.02
C PRO A 6 -16.31 2.04 -3.71
N ASP A 7 -17.60 2.32 -3.55
CA ASP A 7 -18.40 1.90 -2.40
C ASP A 7 -18.50 0.37 -2.30
N ASP A 8 -18.85 -0.31 -3.41
CA ASP A 8 -18.89 -1.78 -3.44
C ASP A 8 -17.51 -2.41 -3.12
N ALA A 9 -16.42 -1.72 -3.47
CA ALA A 9 -15.07 -2.14 -3.18
C ALA A 9 -14.70 -1.93 -1.71
N ALA A 10 -15.12 -0.81 -1.10
CA ALA A 10 -14.91 -0.53 0.31
C ALA A 10 -15.59 -1.58 1.20
N ASP A 11 -16.85 -1.88 0.91
CA ASP A 11 -17.64 -2.91 1.60
C ASP A 11 -16.97 -4.29 1.49
N ARG A 12 -16.54 -4.65 0.28
CA ARG A 12 -15.90 -5.95 0.03
C ARG A 12 -14.54 -6.10 0.71
N LEU A 13 -13.82 -5.00 0.91
CA LEU A 13 -12.52 -4.96 1.58
C LEU A 13 -12.65 -4.81 3.10
N GLY A 14 -13.87 -4.60 3.62
CA GLY A 14 -14.11 -4.40 5.05
C GLY A 14 -13.48 -3.10 5.57
N ILE A 15 -13.48 -2.05 4.75
CA ILE A 15 -13.03 -0.72 5.18
C ILE A 15 -14.01 -0.22 6.25
N ALA A 16 -13.49 0.18 7.41
CA ALA A 16 -14.32 0.75 8.47
C ALA A 16 -15.05 2.00 7.97
N ASP A 17 -16.31 2.20 8.39
CA ASP A 17 -17.20 3.25 7.91
C ASP A 17 -16.56 4.65 7.96
N GLU A 18 -15.80 4.94 9.02
CA GLU A 18 -15.10 6.22 9.18
C GLU A 18 -14.00 6.47 8.13
N ASN A 19 -13.52 5.41 7.46
CA ASN A 19 -12.44 5.46 6.48
C ASN A 19 -12.93 5.32 5.03
N VAL A 20 -14.22 5.04 4.80
CA VAL A 20 -14.80 4.84 3.45
C VAL A 20 -14.63 6.10 2.59
N GLU A 21 -14.88 7.28 3.15
CA GLU A 21 -14.75 8.54 2.41
C GLU A 21 -13.29 8.84 2.01
N LEU A 22 -12.34 8.50 2.89
CA LEU A 22 -10.91 8.61 2.59
C LEU A 22 -10.50 7.62 1.49
N PHE A 23 -10.97 6.38 1.58
CA PHE A 23 -10.73 5.35 0.57
C PHE A 23 -11.23 5.78 -0.82
N ILE A 24 -12.46 6.30 -0.91
CA ILE A 24 -13.04 6.78 -2.17
C ILE A 24 -12.21 7.91 -2.76
N ARG A 25 -11.78 8.88 -1.95
CA ARG A 25 -10.92 9.99 -2.41
C ARG A 25 -9.57 9.50 -2.94
N VAL A 26 -8.96 8.50 -2.29
CA VAL A 26 -7.72 7.89 -2.77
C VAL A 26 -7.95 7.17 -4.10
N VAL A 27 -9.04 6.40 -4.23
CA VAL A 27 -9.38 5.71 -5.48
C VAL A 27 -9.62 6.71 -6.62
N ASP A 28 -10.34 7.79 -6.36
CA ASP A 28 -10.61 8.82 -7.38
C ASP A 28 -9.36 9.63 -7.73
N ALA A 29 -8.49 9.92 -6.76
CA ALA A 29 -7.19 10.55 -7.01
C ALA A 29 -6.30 9.66 -7.91
N LEU A 30 -6.36 8.34 -7.74
CA LEU A 30 -5.62 7.37 -8.55
C LEU A 30 -6.27 7.06 -9.91
N ARG A 31 -7.44 7.64 -10.19
CA ARG A 31 -8.20 7.39 -11.43
C ARG A 31 -7.65 8.16 -12.62
N ALA A 32 -6.95 9.26 -12.39
CA ALA A 32 -6.21 10.00 -13.42
C ALA A 32 -4.87 9.29 -13.70
N PRO A 33 -4.54 8.93 -14.95
CA PRO A 33 -3.28 8.27 -15.30
C PRO A 33 -2.05 9.01 -14.77
N GLU A 34 -2.06 10.34 -14.86
CA GLU A 34 -0.96 11.19 -14.44
C GLU A 34 -0.78 11.19 -12.91
N ALA A 35 -1.88 11.16 -12.15
CA ALA A 35 -1.84 11.09 -10.70
C ALA A 35 -1.43 9.69 -10.22
N ARG A 36 -1.82 8.64 -10.93
CA ARG A 36 -1.36 7.27 -10.68
C ARG A 36 0.15 7.13 -10.90
N ASP A 37 0.68 7.71 -11.97
CA ASP A 37 2.12 7.66 -12.26
C ASP A 37 2.93 8.48 -11.25
N ALA A 38 2.42 9.64 -10.83
CA ALA A 38 3.03 10.44 -9.77
C ALA A 38 3.05 9.68 -8.42
N GLU A 39 1.94 9.04 -8.04
CA GLU A 39 1.89 8.26 -6.80
C GLU A 39 2.75 7.00 -6.89
N LEU A 40 2.79 6.31 -8.04
CA LEU A 40 3.71 5.19 -8.26
C LEU A 40 5.18 5.62 -8.16
N ALA A 41 5.53 6.79 -8.68
CA ALA A 41 6.87 7.34 -8.54
C ALA A 41 7.22 7.64 -7.08
N ARG A 42 6.30 8.26 -6.34
CA ARG A 42 6.46 8.51 -4.91
C ARG A 42 6.64 7.22 -4.12
N LEU A 43 5.76 6.24 -4.31
CA LEU A 43 5.82 4.95 -3.62
C LEU A 43 7.12 4.20 -3.92
N ARG A 44 7.64 4.29 -5.15
CA ARG A 44 8.96 3.74 -5.50
C ARG A 44 10.08 4.38 -4.70
N THR A 45 10.09 5.71 -4.60
CA THR A 45 11.10 6.43 -3.80
C THR A 45 11.05 6.03 -2.33
N GLU A 46 9.86 5.92 -1.75
CA GLU A 46 9.71 5.47 -0.36
C GLU A 46 10.19 4.01 -0.18
N LEU A 47 9.91 3.13 -1.15
CA LEU A 47 10.37 1.74 -1.13
C LEU A 47 11.90 1.62 -1.20
N ASP A 48 12.54 2.43 -2.04
CA ASP A 48 13.99 2.45 -2.19
C ASP A 48 14.67 2.92 -0.91
N ALA A 49 14.12 3.95 -0.25
CA ALA A 49 14.63 4.44 1.04
C ALA A 49 14.54 3.36 2.15
N VAL A 50 13.45 2.58 2.17
CA VAL A 50 13.30 1.46 3.11
C VAL A 50 14.35 0.37 2.83
N ASN A 51 14.55 0.02 1.56
CA ASN A 51 15.55 -0.98 1.17
C ASN A 51 16.97 -0.54 1.56
N GLU A 52 17.32 0.74 1.37
CA GLU A 52 18.61 1.31 1.77
C GLU A 52 18.81 1.28 3.28
N ALA A 53 17.76 1.59 4.05
CA ALA A 53 17.81 1.52 5.51
C ALA A 53 18.03 0.09 6.02
N LEU A 54 17.36 -0.90 5.41
CA LEU A 54 17.54 -2.32 5.74
C LEU A 54 18.96 -2.80 5.42
N GLN A 55 19.49 -2.44 4.24
CA GLN A 55 20.87 -2.75 3.87
C GLN A 55 21.88 -2.11 4.82
N THR A 56 21.68 -0.85 5.18
CA THR A 56 22.53 -0.14 6.15
C THR A 56 22.50 -0.80 7.53
N ALA A 57 21.35 -1.33 7.94
CA ALA A 57 21.20 -2.11 9.16
C ALA A 57 21.80 -3.54 9.07
N GLY A 58 22.34 -3.93 7.92
CA GLY A 58 22.87 -5.28 7.68
C GLY A 58 21.79 -6.35 7.57
N ILE A 59 20.54 -5.96 7.37
CA ILE A 59 19.40 -6.86 7.23
C ILE A 59 19.32 -7.24 5.75
N ASP A 60 19.80 -8.44 5.43
CA ASP A 60 19.62 -9.02 4.10
C ASP A 60 18.17 -9.49 3.96
N TYR A 61 17.37 -8.65 3.29
CA TYR A 61 15.95 -8.86 3.11
C TYR A 61 15.60 -8.81 1.62
N PRO A 62 14.71 -9.70 1.12
CA PRO A 62 14.31 -9.68 -0.28
C PRO A 62 13.78 -8.29 -0.67
N GLY A 63 14.35 -7.67 -1.70
CA GLY A 63 13.88 -6.38 -2.18
C GLY A 63 12.54 -6.46 -2.92
N GLY A 64 11.94 -5.29 -3.17
CA GLY A 64 10.73 -5.16 -3.98
C GLY A 64 9.44 -5.61 -3.28
N ALA A 65 8.37 -5.83 -4.06
CA ALA A 65 7.03 -6.08 -3.53
C ALA A 65 6.91 -7.32 -2.64
N ARG A 66 7.74 -8.34 -2.88
CA ARG A 66 7.81 -9.55 -2.05
C ARG A 66 8.36 -9.21 -0.67
N GLY A 67 9.44 -8.43 -0.62
CA GLY A 67 10.00 -7.92 0.63
C GLY A 67 8.99 -7.18 1.46
N VAL A 68 8.35 -6.17 0.87
CA VAL A 68 7.37 -5.36 1.61
C VAL A 68 6.23 -6.21 2.20
N ARG A 69 5.76 -7.22 1.47
CA ARG A 69 4.72 -8.13 1.96
C ARG A 69 5.17 -8.96 3.15
N ASP A 70 6.37 -9.53 3.07
CA ASP A 70 6.92 -10.38 4.12
C ASP A 70 7.25 -9.53 5.38
N LEU A 71 7.69 -8.27 5.22
CA LEU A 71 7.94 -7.30 6.30
C LEU A 71 6.64 -6.90 7.02
N ALA A 72 5.57 -6.64 6.25
CA ALA A 72 4.26 -6.34 6.82
C ALA A 72 3.72 -7.51 7.64
N ALA A 73 3.88 -8.74 7.16
CA ALA A 73 3.48 -9.94 7.90
C ALA A 73 4.26 -10.09 9.22
N LEU A 74 5.58 -9.88 9.20
CA LEU A 74 6.42 -9.91 10.41
C LEU A 74 6.03 -8.84 11.42
N LEU A 75 5.69 -7.63 10.96
CA LEU A 75 5.23 -6.54 11.84
C LEU A 75 3.88 -6.87 12.48
N ASP A 76 2.95 -7.45 11.73
CA ASP A 76 1.64 -7.86 12.23
C ASP A 76 1.77 -8.99 13.26
N ASP A 77 2.67 -9.94 13.05
CA ASP A 77 2.94 -11.00 14.01
C ASP A 77 3.60 -10.45 15.29
N ALA A 78 4.56 -9.52 15.16
CA ALA A 78 5.19 -8.86 16.29
C ALA A 78 4.22 -8.00 17.14
N ARG A 79 3.12 -7.52 16.55
CA ARG A 79 2.06 -6.78 17.26
C ARG A 79 1.04 -7.67 17.96
N LYS A 80 0.96 -8.95 17.58
CA LYS A 80 0.01 -9.93 18.14
C LYS A 80 0.60 -10.73 19.30
N GLY A 81 1.93 -10.72 19.46
CA GLY A 81 2.66 -11.28 20.61
C GLY A 81 2.86 -10.25 21.72
#